data_AF-A0A841KM07-F1
#
_entry.id   AF-A0A841KM07-F1
#
_cell.length_a   1.000
_cell.length_b   1.000
_cell.length_c   1.000
_cell.angle_alpha   90.00
_cell.angle_beta   90.00
_cell.angle_gamma   90.00
#
_symmetry.space_group_name_H-M   'P 1'
#
loop_
_entity.id
_entity.type
_entity.pdbx_description
1 polymer ?
#
loop_
_entity_poly.entity_id
_entity_poly.type
_entity_poly.pdbx_seq_one_letter_code
_entity_poly.pdbx_strand_id
1 'polypeptide(L)'
;MQSNKKVDIGKDNVIVVYMKGILSACVFSVFAFILMALMITYTSISEGIIPIVTSTVMVISVAMSGMYTGLKLRRKGWLNGAVAGLLYAMLIMVMGWVFLDEFAVGMLLLYKALTGIVAGGVGGMIGVNLK
;
A
#
# COMPACT_ATOMS: atom_id res chain seq x y z
N MET A 1 -31.85 13.21 -14.49
CA MET A 1 -30.98 13.88 -13.49
C MET A 1 -29.56 13.38 -13.70
N GLN A 2 -28.70 14.29 -14.16
CA GLN A 2 -27.31 13.99 -14.52
C GLN A 2 -26.47 13.75 -13.27
N SER A 3 -25.96 12.54 -13.09
CA SER A 3 -24.77 12.30 -12.26
C SER A 3 -23.72 11.60 -13.11
N ASN A 4 -23.38 12.25 -14.23
CA ASN A 4 -22.15 11.97 -14.93
C ASN A 4 -21.06 12.81 -14.27
N LYS A 5 -20.65 12.43 -13.04
CA LYS A 5 -19.30 12.77 -12.58
C LYS A 5 -18.36 11.97 -13.47
N LYS A 6 -18.10 12.50 -14.66
CA LYS A 6 -16.84 12.28 -15.36
C LYS A 6 -15.79 12.72 -14.35
N VAL A 7 -15.26 11.76 -13.59
CA VAL A 7 -14.02 11.95 -12.85
C VAL A 7 -13.06 12.49 -13.89
N ASP A 8 -12.70 13.76 -13.78
CA ASP A 8 -11.85 14.47 -14.72
C ASP A 8 -10.64 13.61 -15.04
N ILE A 9 -10.69 12.91 -16.18
CA ILE A 9 -9.51 12.35 -16.84
C ILE A 9 -8.93 13.51 -17.64
N GLY A 10 -8.55 14.55 -16.92
CA GLY A 10 -7.93 15.75 -17.46
C GLY A 10 -6.55 15.87 -16.86
N LYS A 11 -5.55 15.25 -17.49
CA LYS A 11 -4.13 15.59 -17.28
C LYS A 11 -3.48 15.27 -15.92
N ASP A 12 -4.02 14.40 -15.07
CA ASP A 12 -3.20 13.89 -13.97
C ASP A 12 -2.09 12.99 -14.55
N ASN A 13 -0.84 13.46 -14.46
CA ASN A 13 0.33 12.69 -14.89
C ASN A 13 0.27 11.31 -14.23
N VAL A 14 0.52 10.25 -15.00
CA VAL A 14 0.48 8.86 -14.50
C VAL A 14 1.31 8.70 -13.22
N ILE A 15 2.45 9.38 -13.15
CA ILE A 15 3.33 9.47 -11.98
C ILE A 15 2.58 9.99 -10.74
N VAL A 16 1.79 11.06 -10.88
CA VAL A 16 1.01 11.67 -9.80
C VAL A 16 -0.04 10.70 -9.27
N VAL A 17 -0.63 9.87 -10.13
CA VAL A 17 -1.61 8.85 -9.70
C VAL A 17 -0.95 7.81 -8.80
N TYR A 18 0.22 7.30 -9.19
CA TYR A 18 1.01 6.39 -8.34
C TYR A 18 1.39 7.05 -7.02
N MET A 19 1.86 8.30 -7.07
CA MET A 19 2.28 9.03 -5.88
C MET A 19 1.11 9.25 -4.90
N LYS A 20 -0.07 9.65 -5.40
CA LYS A 20 -1.30 9.78 -4.59
C LYS A 20 -1.74 8.43 -4.00
N GLY A 21 -1.65 7.35 -4.77
CA GLY A 21 -1.99 5.99 -4.32
C GLY A 21 -1.08 5.52 -3.18
N ILE A 22 0.24 5.64 -3.37
CA ILE A 22 1.24 5.28 -2.35
C ILE A 22 1.08 6.16 -1.11
N LEU A 23 0.88 7.47 -1.29
CA LEU A 23 0.66 8.39 -0.16
C LEU A 23 -0.58 8.00 0.66
N SER A 24 -1.68 7.63 0.01
CA SER A 24 -2.89 7.18 0.70
C SER A 24 -2.65 5.92 1.54
N ALA A 25 -1.83 4.99 1.04
CA ALA A 25 -1.42 3.79 1.77
C ALA A 25 -0.52 4.12 2.97
N CYS A 26 0.43 5.04 2.80
CA CYS A 26 1.28 5.51 3.90
C CYS A 26 0.46 6.17 5.01
N VAL A 27 -0.49 7.04 4.68
CA VAL A 27 -1.37 7.69 5.67
C VAL A 27 -2.17 6.64 6.45
N PHE A 28 -2.75 5.66 5.76
CA PHE A 28 -3.46 4.57 6.41
C PHE A 28 -2.54 3.71 7.31
N SER A 29 -1.34 3.37 6.84
CA SER A 29 -0.34 2.63 7.64
C SER A 29 0.04 3.37 8.92
N VAL A 30 0.35 4.67 8.82
CA VAL A 30 0.70 5.49 9.99
C VAL A 30 -0.44 5.54 10.99
N PHE A 31 -1.67 5.75 10.51
CA PHE A 31 -2.85 5.74 11.37
C PHE A 31 -3.05 4.39 12.08
N ALA A 32 -2.94 3.27 11.35
CA ALA A 32 -3.05 1.93 11.91
C ALA A 32 -1.94 1.63 12.95
N PHE A 33 -0.71 2.09 12.71
CA PHE A 33 0.39 1.91 13.66
C PHE A 33 0.25 2.76 14.91
N ILE A 34 -0.31 3.97 14.81
CA ILE A 34 -0.63 4.78 16.00
C ILE A 34 -1.66 4.05 16.86
N LEU A 35 -2.74 3.53 16.25
CA LEU A 35 -3.75 2.76 16.98
C LEU A 35 -3.13 1.52 17.66
N MET A 36 -2.28 0.80 16.95
CA MET A 36 -1.56 -0.35 17.50
C MET A 36 -0.66 0.03 18.69
N ALA A 37 0.09 1.13 18.57
CA ALA A 37 0.96 1.62 19.63
C ALA A 37 0.15 1.97 20.89
N LEU A 38 -1.01 2.63 20.74
CA LEU A 38 -1.92 2.91 21.85
C LEU A 38 -2.44 1.63 22.50
N MET A 39 -2.84 0.63 21.69
CA MET A 39 -3.30 -0.65 22.23
C MET A 39 -2.22 -1.33 23.06
N ILE A 40 -0.98 -1.48 22.55
CA ILE A 40 0.11 -2.08 23.32
C ILE A 40 0.42 -1.25 24.59
N THR A 41 0.38 0.07 24.50
CA THR A 41 0.72 0.95 25.63
C THR A 41 -0.30 0.88 26.77
N TYR A 42 -1.59 0.80 26.44
CA TYR A 42 -2.68 0.88 27.44
C TYR A 42 -3.32 -0.47 27.76
N THR A 43 -2.95 -1.55 27.07
CA THR A 43 -3.51 -2.89 27.31
C THR A 43 -2.39 -3.91 27.49
N SER A 44 -2.67 -5.03 28.14
CA SER A 44 -1.74 -6.14 28.36
C SER A 44 -1.58 -7.04 27.12
N ILE A 45 -1.66 -6.46 25.93
CA ILE A 45 -1.40 -7.16 24.67
C ILE A 45 0.10 -7.41 24.53
N SER A 46 0.46 -8.66 24.23
CA SER A 46 1.86 -9.05 24.02
C SER A 46 2.46 -8.40 22.77
N GLU A 47 3.71 -7.93 22.86
CA GLU A 47 4.48 -7.42 21.71
C GLU A 47 4.69 -8.48 20.60
N GLY A 48 4.48 -9.77 20.91
CA GLY A 48 4.54 -10.85 19.93
C GLY A 48 3.56 -10.70 18.75
N ILE A 49 2.53 -9.85 18.87
CA ILE A 49 1.58 -9.58 17.78
C ILE A 49 2.08 -8.52 16.78
N ILE A 50 3.15 -7.79 17.08
CA ILE A 50 3.69 -6.71 16.22
C ILE A 50 4.01 -7.22 14.80
N PRO A 51 4.71 -8.35 14.58
CA PRO A 51 5.01 -8.84 13.24
C PRO A 51 3.75 -9.20 12.43
N ILE A 52 2.71 -9.71 13.10
CA ILE A 52 1.44 -10.12 12.48
C ILE A 52 0.65 -8.88 12.06
N VAL A 53 0.52 -7.91 12.95
CA VAL A 53 -0.22 -6.67 12.69
C VAL A 53 0.49 -5.85 11.61
N THR A 54 1.82 -5.70 11.69
CA THR A 54 2.58 -4.95 10.67
C THR A 54 2.46 -5.57 9.27
N SER A 55 2.48 -6.90 9.17
CA SER A 55 2.28 -7.61 7.91
C SER A 55 0.85 -7.41 7.37
N THR A 56 -0.16 -7.49 8.23
CA THR A 56 -1.56 -7.28 7.85
C THR A 56 -1.81 -5.85 7.37
N VAL A 57 -1.33 -4.86 8.12
CA VAL A 57 -1.41 -3.43 7.76
C VAL A 57 -0.72 -3.19 6.43
N MET A 58 0.47 -3.77 6.20
CA MET A 58 1.17 -3.66 4.93
C MET A 58 0.32 -4.18 3.76
N VAL A 59 -0.24 -5.39 3.87
CA VAL A 59 -1.06 -5.99 2.80
C VAL A 59 -2.28 -5.11 2.48
N ILE A 60 -3.00 -4.65 3.50
CA ILE A 60 -4.17 -3.79 3.31
C ILE A 60 -3.78 -2.46 2.68
N SER A 61 -2.71 -1.83 3.16
CA SER A 61 -2.22 -0.55 2.64
C SER A 61 -1.83 -0.66 1.17
N VAL A 62 -1.08 -1.71 0.81
CA VAL A 62 -0.66 -1.92 -0.58
C VAL A 62 -1.84 -2.25 -1.49
N ALA A 63 -2.81 -3.04 -1.00
CA ALA A 63 -4.05 -3.28 -1.72
C ALA A 63 -4.85 -1.99 -1.94
N MET A 64 -4.91 -1.08 -0.96
CA MET A 64 -5.55 0.23 -1.12
C MET A 64 -4.83 1.11 -2.14
N SER A 65 -3.49 1.13 -2.15
CA SER A 65 -2.70 1.83 -3.18
C SER A 65 -2.95 1.25 -4.58
N GLY A 66 -2.96 -0.08 -4.70
CA GLY A 66 -3.32 -0.79 -5.92
C GLY A 66 -4.73 -0.46 -6.38
N MET A 67 -5.70 -0.46 -5.47
CA MET A 67 -7.09 -0.13 -5.76
C MET A 67 -7.26 1.32 -6.21
N TYR A 68 -6.61 2.28 -5.55
CA TYR A 68 -6.64 3.68 -5.94
C TYR A 68 -6.06 3.89 -7.35
N THR A 69 -4.91 3.28 -7.64
CA THR A 69 -4.28 3.36 -8.96
C THR A 69 -5.13 2.66 -10.02
N GLY A 70 -5.70 1.49 -9.74
CA GLY A 70 -6.64 0.80 -10.62
C GLY A 70 -7.88 1.64 -10.94
N LEU A 71 -8.49 2.25 -9.92
CA LEU A 71 -9.68 3.10 -10.04
C LEU A 71 -9.42 4.34 -10.91
N LYS A 72 -8.23 4.94 -10.80
CA LYS A 72 -7.85 6.15 -11.55
C LYS A 72 -7.37 5.86 -12.97
N LEU A 73 -6.55 4.82 -13.16
CA LEU A 73 -6.03 4.47 -14.49
C LEU A 73 -7.02 3.69 -15.35
N ARG A 74 -7.98 2.97 -14.74
CA ARG A 74 -9.07 2.19 -15.39
C ARG A 74 -8.62 1.26 -16.52
N ARG A 75 -7.36 0.84 -16.52
CA ARG A 75 -6.77 -0.07 -17.51
C ARG A 75 -5.78 -1.00 -16.82
N LYS A 76 -5.67 -2.23 -17.30
CA LYS A 76 -4.69 -3.24 -16.82
C LYS A 76 -4.52 -3.22 -15.29
N GLY A 77 -5.61 -3.34 -14.54
CA GLY A 77 -5.64 -3.13 -13.08
C GLY A 77 -4.64 -3.97 -12.30
N TRP A 78 -4.52 -5.25 -12.67
CA TRP A 78 -3.54 -6.15 -12.08
C TRP A 78 -2.09 -5.66 -12.24
N LEU A 79 -1.76 -5.10 -13.41
CA LEU A 79 -0.40 -4.66 -13.75
C LEU A 79 -0.10 -3.32 -13.09
N ASN A 80 -1.03 -2.36 -13.17
CA ASN A 80 -0.85 -1.06 -12.52
C ASN A 80 -0.82 -1.21 -10.99
N GLY A 81 -1.64 -2.11 -10.44
CA GLY A 81 -1.63 -2.45 -9.03
C GLY A 81 -0.33 -3.16 -8.61
N ALA A 82 0.18 -4.10 -9.40
CA ALA A 82 1.45 -4.76 -9.15
C ALA A 82 2.63 -3.76 -9.19
N VAL A 83 2.62 -2.81 -10.13
CA VAL A 83 3.61 -1.72 -10.19
C VAL A 83 3.51 -0.82 -8.96
N ALA A 84 2.30 -0.47 -8.51
CA ALA A 84 2.10 0.30 -7.29
C ALA A 84 2.63 -0.44 -6.05
N GLY A 85 2.39 -1.76 -5.97
CA GLY A 85 2.91 -2.62 -4.91
C GLY A 85 4.44 -2.75 -4.94
N LEU A 86 5.03 -2.84 -6.13
CA LEU A 86 6.48 -2.84 -6.30
C LEU A 86 7.12 -1.52 -5.85
N LEU A 87 6.52 -0.38 -6.25
CA LEU A 87 6.99 0.95 -5.83
C LEU A 87 6.88 1.13 -4.31
N TYR A 88 5.80 0.63 -3.69
CA TYR A 88 5.68 0.63 -2.23
C TYR A 88 6.74 -0.26 -1.57
N ALA A 89 6.99 -1.46 -2.12
CA ALA A 89 8.03 -2.35 -1.60
C ALA A 89 9.41 -1.69 -1.68
N MET A 90 9.76 -1.04 -2.79
CA MET A 90 10.99 -0.26 -2.91
C MET A 90 11.05 0.85 -1.86
N LEU A 91 9.95 1.57 -1.62
CA LEU A 91 9.89 2.60 -0.58
C LEU A 91 10.18 2.02 0.81
N ILE A 92 9.64 0.86 1.15
CA ILE A 92 9.94 0.17 2.41
C ILE A 92 11.41 -0.27 2.47
N MET A 93 12.00 -0.74 1.36
CA MET A 93 13.43 -1.10 1.33
C MET A 93 14.31 0.13 1.58
N VAL A 94 14.00 1.25 0.93
CA VAL A 94 14.73 2.52 1.14
C VAL A 94 14.57 3.00 2.58
N MET A 95 13.37 2.92 3.15
CA MET A 95 13.16 3.22 4.56
C MET A 95 14.00 2.30 5.46
N GLY A 96 13.97 0.99 5.24
CA GLY A 96 14.77 0.04 6.01
C GLY A 96 16.27 0.37 5.94
N TRP A 97 16.77 0.73 4.78
CA TRP A 97 18.16 1.12 4.60
C TRP A 97 18.54 2.43 5.30
N VAL A 98 17.62 3.39 5.39
CA VAL A 98 17.86 4.69 6.06
C VAL A 98 17.73 4.59 7.58
N PHE A 99 16.83 3.75 8.09
CA PHE A 99 16.50 3.67 9.52
C PHE A 99 17.23 2.55 10.28
N LEU A 100 17.74 1.52 9.61
CA LEU A 100 18.42 0.38 10.25
C LEU A 100 19.91 0.40 9.92
N ASP A 101 20.75 0.46 10.96
CA ASP A 101 22.22 0.47 10.81
C ASP A 101 22.74 -0.82 10.13
N GLU A 102 22.12 -1.98 10.42
CA GLU A 102 22.44 -3.27 9.79
C GLU A 102 21.32 -3.72 8.85
N PHE A 103 21.13 -3.00 7.74
CA PHE A 103 20.15 -3.40 6.73
C PHE A 103 20.64 -4.59 5.90
N ALA A 104 20.17 -5.80 6.24
CA ALA A 104 20.37 -6.99 5.43
C ALA A 104 19.15 -7.28 4.54
N VAL A 105 19.40 -7.50 3.24
CA VAL A 105 18.39 -8.02 2.31
C VAL A 105 18.16 -9.50 2.60
N GLY A 106 17.30 -9.77 3.58
CA GLY A 106 16.94 -11.12 4.00
C GLY A 106 15.70 -11.67 3.29
N MET A 107 15.44 -12.96 3.49
CA MET A 107 14.26 -13.66 2.95
C MET A 107 12.93 -13.01 3.38
N LEU A 108 12.90 -12.38 4.56
CA LEU A 108 11.74 -11.62 5.05
C LEU A 108 11.39 -10.42 4.15
N LEU A 109 12.40 -9.70 3.65
CA LEU A 109 12.23 -8.55 2.78
C LEU A 109 11.71 -8.97 1.41
N LEU A 110 12.23 -10.09 0.88
CA LEU A 110 11.75 -10.69 -0.37
C LEU A 110 10.29 -11.14 -0.24
N TYR A 111 9.93 -11.79 0.86
CA TYR A 111 8.54 -12.17 1.14
C TYR A 111 7.60 -10.96 1.19
N LYS A 112 8.03 -9.88 1.86
CA LYS A 112 7.29 -8.60 1.90
C LYS A 112 7.13 -7.98 0.51
N ALA A 113 8.16 -8.01 -0.32
CA ALA A 113 8.08 -7.49 -1.68
C ALA A 113 7.10 -8.31 -2.54
N LEU A 114 7.20 -9.64 -2.52
CA LEU A 114 6.31 -10.52 -3.28
C LEU A 114 4.85 -10.39 -2.84
N THR A 115 4.60 -10.41 -1.53
CA THR A 115 3.25 -10.21 -0.98
C THR A 115 2.70 -8.84 -1.32
N GLY A 116 3.52 -7.79 -1.29
CA GLY A 116 3.14 -6.44 -1.73
C GLY A 116 2.76 -6.39 -3.21
N ILE A 117 3.53 -7.01 -4.11
CA ILE A 117 3.22 -7.06 -5.54
C ILE A 117 1.88 -7.76 -5.78
N VAL A 118 1.68 -8.92 -5.13
CA VAL A 118 0.43 -9.69 -5.26
C VAL A 118 -0.75 -8.91 -4.69
N ALA A 119 -0.64 -8.38 -3.47
CA ALA A 119 -1.69 -7.59 -2.83
C ALA A 119 -2.05 -6.33 -3.64
N GLY A 120 -1.04 -5.64 -4.17
CA GLY A 120 -1.22 -4.47 -5.02
C GLY A 120 -1.92 -4.84 -6.33
N GLY A 121 -1.51 -5.95 -6.96
CA GLY A 121 -2.17 -6.48 -8.15
C GLY A 121 -3.64 -6.81 -7.91
N VAL A 122 -3.96 -7.53 -6.83
CA VAL A 122 -5.34 -7.85 -6.43
C VAL A 122 -6.13 -6.56 -6.16
N GLY A 123 -5.57 -5.63 -5.40
CA GLY A 123 -6.17 -4.32 -5.15
C GLY A 123 -6.48 -3.57 -6.46
N GLY A 124 -5.54 -3.56 -7.40
CA GLY A 124 -5.73 -2.92 -8.70
C GLY A 124 -6.75 -3.61 -9.61
N MET A 125 -6.88 -4.94 -9.56
CA MET A 125 -7.96 -5.67 -10.23
C MET A 125 -9.32 -5.25 -9.70
N ILE A 126 -9.46 -5.13 -8.38
CA ILE A 126 -10.68 -4.66 -7.73
C ILE A 126 -10.94 -3.21 -8.14
N GLY A 127 -9.94 -2.34 -8.03
CA GLY A 127 -10.05 -0.90 -8.33
C GLY A 127 -10.53 -0.58 -9.74
N VAL A 128 -10.09 -1.32 -10.76
CA VAL A 128 -10.54 -1.09 -12.14
C VAL A 128 -12.04 -1.38 -12.34
N ASN A 129 -12.61 -2.28 -11.54
CA ASN A 129 -14.03 -2.67 -11.63
C ASN A 129 -14.95 -1.86 -10.69
N LEU A 130 -14.42 -1.12 -9.72
CA LEU A 130 -15.23 -0.21 -8.92
C LEU A 130 -15.69 0.97 -9.80
N LYS A 131 -17.02 1.16 -9.86
CA LYS A 131 -17.69 2.13 -10.73
C LYS A 131 -18.08 3.39 -9.96
#